data_AF-A0A0E0JL82-F1
#
_entry.id   AF-A0A0E0JL82-F1
#
_cell.length_a   1.000
_cell.length_b   1.000
_cell.length_c   1.000
_cell.angle_alpha   90.00
_cell.angle_beta   90.00
_cell.angle_gamma   90.00
#
_symmetry.space_group_name_H-M   'P 1'
#
loop_
_entity.id
_entity.type
_entity.pdbx_description
1 polymer ?
#
loop_
_entity_poly.entity_id
_entity_poly.type
_entity_poly.pdbx_seq_one_letter_code
_entity_poly.pdbx_strand_id
1 'polypeptide(L)'
;MDEDVKMATLVDPINAYSFLYPVELPGKKFTFKWVESRKPERYSSAAPLSPDARQRIVSERVDMIHNIVISVSIGPPNSRFPPSKDKSKWDPKDVADWILAEKSSLKVTTGQRMTESSVLDAHSSDVDGEPYWYYEYLVRKSPTQSAPEPNLFRHNVACTAERDGYLYSLNASTLSKQWESMGPSLQKTVASFHLLPPTENYVPPYKDPWRFW
;
A
#
# COMPACT_ATOMS: atom_id res chain seq x y z
N MET A 1 -21.09 -22.99 -5.14
CA MET A 1 -21.22 -21.75 -4.36
C MET A 1 -19.84 -21.52 -3.78
N ASP A 2 -19.09 -20.59 -4.34
CA ASP A 2 -17.82 -20.16 -3.74
C ASP A 2 -18.16 -19.59 -2.37
N GLU A 3 -17.73 -20.27 -1.31
CA GLU A 3 -17.77 -19.65 0.01
C GLU A 3 -16.91 -18.39 -0.08
N ASP A 4 -17.51 -17.23 0.22
CA ASP A 4 -16.84 -15.94 0.11
C ASP A 4 -15.78 -15.80 1.21
N VAL A 5 -14.61 -15.23 0.88
CA VAL A 5 -13.59 -14.87 1.87
C VAL A 5 -14.22 -13.95 2.91
N LYS A 6 -14.11 -14.29 4.19
CA LYS A 6 -14.60 -13.43 5.27
C LYS A 6 -13.66 -12.25 5.41
N MET A 7 -14.22 -11.05 5.26
CA MET A 7 -13.48 -9.78 5.37
C MET A 7 -13.94 -9.02 6.60
N ALA A 8 -13.05 -8.21 7.17
CA ALA A 8 -13.38 -7.20 8.16
C ALA A 8 -13.09 -5.80 7.61
N THR A 9 -13.84 -4.81 8.07
CA THR A 9 -13.66 -3.41 7.67
C THR A 9 -12.70 -2.71 8.61
N LEU A 10 -11.76 -1.98 8.04
CA LEU A 10 -11.02 -0.95 8.74
C LEU A 10 -11.53 0.43 8.34
N VAL A 11 -11.71 1.28 9.34
CA VAL A 11 -12.01 2.70 9.18
C VAL A 11 -10.95 3.50 9.94
N ASP A 12 -10.25 4.39 9.25
CA ASP A 12 -9.37 5.37 9.85
C ASP A 12 -10.03 6.76 9.79
N PRO A 13 -10.59 7.26 10.91
CA PRO A 13 -11.21 8.58 10.96
C PRO A 13 -10.19 9.72 10.95
N ILE A 14 -8.93 9.47 11.31
CA ILE A 14 -7.86 10.48 11.41
C ILE A 14 -7.40 10.87 10.02
N ASN A 15 -7.13 9.88 9.16
CA ASN A 15 -6.72 10.09 7.78
C ASN A 15 -7.89 9.97 6.78
N ALA A 16 -9.11 9.70 7.29
CA ALA A 16 -10.36 9.61 6.54
C ALA A 16 -10.28 8.67 5.33
N TYR A 17 -9.99 7.39 5.60
CA TYR A 17 -10.06 6.30 4.61
C TYR A 17 -10.64 5.03 5.22
N SER A 18 -11.05 4.09 4.37
CA SER A 18 -11.43 2.72 4.77
C SER A 18 -10.96 1.69 3.76
N PHE A 19 -10.84 0.45 4.21
CA PHE A 19 -10.67 -0.72 3.35
C PHE A 19 -11.13 -2.00 4.06
N LEU A 20 -11.38 -3.06 3.29
CA LEU A 20 -11.62 -4.41 3.77
C LEU A 20 -10.31 -5.19 3.83
N TYR A 21 -10.13 -6.04 4.84
CA TYR A 21 -9.01 -6.97 4.92
C TYR A 21 -9.48 -8.39 5.27
N PRO A 22 -8.81 -9.45 4.78
CA PRO A 22 -9.28 -10.80 4.96
C PRO A 22 -9.03 -11.27 6.40
N VAL A 23 -10.01 -11.93 7.00
CA VAL A 23 -9.93 -12.49 8.37
C VAL A 23 -10.03 -14.02 8.40
N GLU A 24 -10.69 -14.61 7.41
CA GLU A 24 -10.83 -16.06 7.30
C GLU A 24 -10.95 -16.46 5.82
N LEU A 25 -10.21 -17.48 5.40
CA LEU A 25 -10.34 -18.04 4.06
C LEU A 25 -11.43 -19.13 4.01
N PRO A 26 -12.13 -19.28 2.88
CA PRO A 26 -13.18 -20.28 2.74
C PRO A 26 -12.63 -21.72 2.71
N GLY A 27 -13.44 -22.70 3.13
CA GLY A 27 -13.10 -24.13 3.04
C GLY A 27 -11.95 -24.65 3.92
N LYS A 28 -11.23 -23.79 4.65
CA LYS A 28 -10.21 -24.18 5.64
C LYS A 28 -10.52 -23.45 6.94
N LYS A 29 -10.24 -24.06 8.12
CA LYS A 29 -10.18 -23.35 9.43
C LYS A 29 -8.99 -22.39 9.48
N PHE A 30 -8.84 -21.58 8.44
CA PHE A 30 -7.70 -20.74 8.16
C PHE A 30 -8.07 -19.34 8.59
N THR A 31 -7.57 -18.94 9.77
CA THR A 31 -7.78 -17.61 10.32
C THR A 31 -6.48 -16.83 10.27
N PHE A 32 -6.52 -15.61 9.75
CA PHE A 32 -5.36 -14.72 9.81
C PHE A 32 -5.09 -14.31 11.26
N LYS A 33 -3.81 -14.25 11.64
CA LYS A 33 -3.30 -13.78 12.92
C LYS A 33 -2.65 -12.42 12.71
N TRP A 34 -3.50 -11.43 12.49
CA TRP A 34 -3.07 -10.05 12.28
C TRP A 34 -2.41 -9.47 13.53
N VAL A 35 -1.21 -8.93 13.34
CA VAL A 35 -0.52 -8.05 14.28
C VAL A 35 -0.52 -6.65 13.69
N GLU A 36 -1.07 -5.68 14.41
CA GLU A 36 -0.98 -4.27 14.04
C GLU A 36 0.40 -3.75 14.43
N SER A 37 1.36 -3.81 13.51
CA SER A 37 2.69 -3.24 13.70
C SER A 37 2.65 -1.72 13.79
N ARG A 38 1.68 -1.09 13.11
CA ARG A 38 1.37 0.35 13.23
C ARG A 38 -0.14 0.57 13.27
N LYS A 39 -0.63 1.10 14.39
CA LYS A 39 -2.01 1.57 14.49
C LYS A 39 -2.20 2.82 13.62
N PRO A 40 -3.43 3.08 13.14
CA PRO A 40 -3.77 4.34 12.50
C PRO A 40 -3.26 5.55 13.29
N GLU A 41 -2.37 6.31 12.69
CA GLU A 41 -1.78 7.51 13.26
C GLU A 41 -1.79 8.65 12.24
N ARG A 42 -1.63 9.89 12.72
CA ARG A 42 -1.56 11.06 11.83
C ARG A 42 -0.35 10.93 10.91
N TYR A 43 -0.47 11.44 9.69
CA TYR A 43 0.67 11.56 8.76
C TYR A 43 1.92 12.18 9.42
N SER A 44 1.74 13.19 10.28
CA SER A 44 2.82 13.87 11.00
C SER A 44 3.43 13.07 12.16
N SER A 45 2.71 12.10 12.70
CA SER A 45 3.20 11.23 13.77
C SER A 45 3.94 10.02 13.22
N ALA A 46 3.59 9.59 12.01
CA ALA A 46 4.24 8.48 11.34
C ALA A 46 5.71 8.79 11.06
N ALA A 47 6.60 7.94 11.58
CA ALA A 47 8.03 8.12 11.39
C ALA A 47 8.45 7.86 9.92
N PRO A 48 9.40 8.65 9.38
CA PRO A 48 10.01 8.39 8.09
C PRO A 48 10.64 7.00 8.00
N LEU A 49 10.61 6.40 6.81
CA LEU A 49 11.44 5.21 6.51
C LEU A 49 12.91 5.58 6.24
N SER A 50 13.17 6.83 5.86
CA SER A 50 14.50 7.45 5.75
C SER A 50 14.36 8.98 5.86
N PRO A 51 15.47 9.73 6.08
CA PRO A 51 15.43 11.20 6.15
C PRO A 51 14.75 11.85 4.92
N ASP A 52 14.95 11.27 3.74
CA ASP A 52 14.45 11.80 2.46
C ASP A 52 13.10 11.18 2.03
N ALA A 53 12.59 10.18 2.76
CA ALA A 53 11.30 9.56 2.42
C ALA A 53 10.20 10.62 2.50
N ARG A 54 9.29 10.68 1.52
CA ARG A 54 8.12 11.58 1.56
C ARG A 54 6.86 10.81 1.94
N GLN A 55 6.76 9.55 1.52
CA GLN A 55 5.73 8.63 1.99
C GLN A 55 5.97 8.21 3.46
N ARG A 56 4.87 8.07 4.21
CA ARG A 56 4.82 7.65 5.60
C ARG A 56 3.81 6.53 5.78
N ILE A 57 4.20 5.44 6.42
CA ILE A 57 3.28 4.35 6.75
C ILE A 57 2.48 4.76 7.98
N VAL A 58 1.20 5.07 7.78
CA VAL A 58 0.26 5.54 8.81
C VAL A 58 -0.58 4.42 9.42
N SER A 59 -0.64 3.27 8.75
CA SER A 59 -1.20 2.04 9.31
C SER A 59 -0.54 0.84 8.67
N GLU A 60 -0.24 -0.18 9.47
CA GLU A 60 0.32 -1.43 9.00
C GLU A 60 -0.18 -2.61 9.85
N ARG A 61 -0.57 -3.67 9.16
CA ARG A 61 -0.91 -4.94 9.77
C ARG A 61 -0.25 -6.08 9.00
N VAL A 62 0.30 -7.02 9.78
CA VAL A 62 1.14 -8.11 9.29
C VAL A 62 0.59 -9.42 9.83
N ASP A 63 0.46 -10.40 8.95
CA ASP A 63 0.28 -11.79 9.32
C ASP A 63 1.62 -12.51 9.11
N MET A 64 2.30 -12.84 10.20
CA MET A 64 3.63 -13.43 10.15
C MET A 64 3.62 -14.89 9.67
N ILE A 65 2.51 -15.61 9.89
CA ILE A 65 2.37 -17.03 9.54
C ILE A 65 2.37 -17.18 8.02
N HIS A 66 1.61 -16.33 7.33
CA HIS A 66 1.41 -16.36 5.89
C HIS A 66 2.16 -15.24 5.18
N ASN A 67 3.04 -14.52 5.89
CA ASN A 67 3.88 -13.47 5.33
C ASN A 67 3.10 -12.37 4.58
N ILE A 68 1.88 -12.07 5.03
CA ILE A 68 1.04 -11.04 4.42
C ILE A 68 1.27 -9.71 5.11
N VAL A 69 1.37 -8.65 4.32
CA VAL A 69 1.49 -7.27 4.82
C VAL A 69 0.45 -6.42 4.11
N ILE A 70 -0.36 -5.70 4.89
CA ILE A 70 -1.27 -4.66 4.41
C ILE A 70 -0.87 -3.36 5.08
N SER A 71 -0.57 -2.35 4.28
CA SER A 71 -0.07 -1.05 4.76
C SER A 71 -0.73 0.09 4.01
N VAL A 72 -1.06 1.17 4.72
CA VAL A 72 -1.44 2.45 4.12
C VAL A 72 -0.29 3.42 4.28
N SER A 73 0.13 4.03 3.18
CA SER A 73 1.07 5.14 3.18
C SER A 73 0.45 6.43 2.69
N ILE A 74 0.81 7.54 3.32
CA ILE A 74 0.42 8.89 2.93
C ILE A 74 1.68 9.72 2.70
N GLY A 75 1.69 10.59 1.69
CA GLY A 75 2.79 11.52 1.48
C GLY A 75 2.61 12.39 0.23
N PRO A 76 3.34 13.51 0.15
CA PRO A 76 3.29 14.35 -1.04
C PRO A 76 3.91 13.62 -2.23
N PRO A 77 3.47 13.93 -3.46
CA PRO A 77 4.09 13.39 -4.64
C PRO A 77 5.58 13.78 -4.74
N ASN A 78 6.36 12.96 -5.44
CA ASN A 78 7.76 13.26 -5.70
C ASN A 78 7.90 14.32 -6.83
N SER A 79 9.11 14.84 -7.05
CA SER A 79 9.36 15.85 -8.08
C SER A 79 9.25 15.34 -9.52
N ARG A 80 9.13 14.02 -9.73
CA ARG A 80 8.91 13.39 -11.04
C ARG A 80 7.43 13.23 -11.35
N PHE A 81 6.55 13.52 -10.40
CA PHE A 81 5.12 13.46 -10.57
C PHE A 81 4.65 14.49 -11.62
N PRO A 82 3.62 14.19 -12.42
CA PRO A 82 3.32 14.92 -13.63
C PRO A 82 2.90 16.35 -13.31
N PRO A 83 3.26 17.31 -14.19
CA PRO A 83 2.91 18.72 -13.98
C PRO A 83 1.42 18.99 -14.21
N SER A 84 0.70 18.08 -14.88
CA SER A 84 -0.72 18.24 -15.19
C SER A 84 -1.57 18.15 -13.93
N LYS A 85 -2.35 19.18 -13.64
CA LYS A 85 -3.37 19.16 -12.57
C LYS A 85 -4.57 18.26 -12.89
N ASP A 86 -4.76 17.94 -14.17
CA ASP A 86 -5.85 17.07 -14.60
C ASP A 86 -5.46 15.61 -14.42
N LYS A 87 -5.94 15.02 -13.32
CA LYS A 87 -5.67 13.66 -12.87
C LYS A 87 -6.21 12.59 -13.82
N SER A 88 -7.30 12.88 -14.53
CA SER A 88 -7.93 11.94 -15.47
C SER A 88 -7.03 11.58 -16.65
N LYS A 89 -6.01 12.40 -16.93
CA LYS A 89 -5.05 12.20 -18.03
C LYS A 89 -3.80 11.43 -17.61
N TRP A 90 -3.67 11.07 -16.34
CA TRP A 90 -2.47 10.39 -15.86
C TRP A 90 -2.51 8.91 -16.25
N ASP A 91 -1.47 8.47 -16.96
CA ASP A 91 -1.31 7.07 -17.29
C ASP A 91 -1.11 6.24 -16.00
N PRO A 92 -1.91 5.19 -15.75
CA PRO A 92 -1.83 4.41 -14.52
C PRO A 92 -0.46 3.75 -14.29
N LYS A 93 0.21 3.33 -15.37
CA LYS A 93 1.52 2.68 -15.27
C LYS A 93 2.57 3.71 -14.88
N ASP A 94 2.53 4.91 -15.46
CA ASP A 94 3.43 6.00 -15.06
C ASP A 94 3.22 6.40 -13.59
N VAL A 95 1.96 6.47 -13.12
CA VAL A 95 1.64 6.70 -11.70
C VAL A 95 2.26 5.64 -10.81
N ALA A 96 2.10 4.37 -11.16
CA ALA A 96 2.71 3.27 -10.43
C ALA A 96 4.24 3.38 -10.39
N ASP A 97 4.88 3.63 -11.55
CA ASP A 97 6.33 3.75 -11.66
C ASP A 97 6.88 4.92 -10.83
N TRP A 98 6.20 6.07 -10.80
CA TRP A 98 6.60 7.20 -9.97
C TRP A 98 6.52 6.89 -8.48
N ILE A 99 5.44 6.26 -8.04
CA ILE A 99 5.26 5.88 -6.62
C ILE A 99 6.32 4.84 -6.21
N LEU A 100 6.58 3.84 -7.05
CA LEU A 100 7.54 2.78 -6.77
C LEU A 100 9.00 3.27 -6.80
N ALA A 101 9.31 4.23 -7.66
CA ALA A 101 10.63 4.87 -7.70
C ALA A 101 10.98 5.58 -6.37
N GLU A 102 9.98 6.07 -5.63
CA GLU A 102 10.21 6.65 -4.31
C GLU A 102 10.49 5.55 -3.27
N LYS A 103 9.73 4.45 -3.28
CA LYS A 103 9.92 3.33 -2.33
C LYS A 103 11.26 2.62 -2.48
N SER A 104 11.83 2.57 -3.68
CA SER A 104 13.14 1.95 -3.95
C SER A 104 14.34 2.84 -3.61
N SER A 105 14.12 4.14 -3.34
CA SER A 105 15.18 5.12 -3.04
C SER A 105 15.73 5.07 -1.62
N LEU A 106 15.20 4.20 -0.76
CA LEU A 106 15.77 3.91 0.56
C LEU A 106 17.17 3.33 0.37
N LYS A 107 18.21 4.14 0.64
CA LYS A 107 19.61 3.72 0.62
C LYS A 107 19.78 2.54 1.57
N VAL A 108 19.79 1.34 1.00
CA VAL A 108 20.18 0.16 1.75
C VAL A 108 21.68 0.27 2.00
N THR A 109 22.07 0.17 3.27
CA THR A 109 23.48 0.21 3.70
C THR A 109 24.34 -0.69 2.82
N THR A 110 25.54 -0.21 2.50
CA THR A 110 26.56 -0.75 1.60
C THR A 110 26.55 -2.28 1.54
N GLY A 111 25.99 -2.85 0.45
CA GLY A 111 26.05 -4.29 0.16
C GLY A 111 24.74 -4.92 -0.34
N GLN A 112 23.58 -4.33 -0.08
CA GLN A 112 22.30 -4.81 -0.62
C GLN A 112 21.94 -4.06 -1.91
N ARG A 113 21.78 -4.82 -3.00
CA ARG A 113 21.31 -4.32 -4.31
C ARG A 113 19.99 -3.56 -4.14
N MET A 114 19.82 -2.51 -4.94
CA MET A 114 18.54 -1.78 -5.06
C MET A 114 17.38 -2.76 -5.11
N THR A 115 16.30 -2.44 -4.41
CA THR A 115 15.04 -3.15 -4.51
C THR A 115 14.47 -2.95 -5.91
N GLU A 116 14.76 -3.89 -6.81
CA GLU A 116 14.17 -3.93 -8.15
C GLU A 116 12.68 -4.22 -8.02
N SER A 117 11.86 -3.25 -8.42
CA SER A 117 10.42 -3.39 -8.58
C SER A 117 10.05 -3.47 -10.05
N SER A 118 9.12 -4.37 -10.41
CA SER A 118 8.56 -4.47 -11.76
C SER A 118 7.04 -4.39 -11.69
N VAL A 119 6.46 -3.41 -12.38
CA VAL A 119 5.00 -3.33 -12.59
C VAL A 119 4.58 -4.44 -13.56
N LEU A 120 3.52 -5.16 -13.21
CA LEU A 120 2.92 -6.25 -13.98
C LEU A 120 1.64 -5.80 -14.68
N ASP A 121 0.79 -5.08 -13.95
CA ASP A 121 -0.47 -4.51 -14.43
C ASP A 121 -0.68 -3.13 -13.80
N ALA A 122 -1.34 -2.23 -14.52
CA ALA A 122 -1.79 -0.96 -13.99
C ALA A 122 -3.04 -0.48 -14.72
N HIS A 123 -4.04 -0.03 -13.98
CA HIS A 123 -5.27 0.54 -14.52
C HIS A 123 -5.82 1.62 -13.58
N SER A 124 -6.82 2.37 -14.05
CA SER A 124 -7.51 3.35 -13.22
C SER A 124 -9.01 3.10 -13.22
N SER A 125 -9.68 3.58 -12.18
CA SER A 125 -11.14 3.59 -12.07
C SER A 125 -11.59 4.92 -11.47
N ASP A 126 -12.79 5.36 -11.82
CA ASP A 126 -13.44 6.51 -11.20
C ASP A 126 -14.24 6.02 -9.97
N VAL A 127 -13.98 6.66 -8.83
CA VAL A 127 -14.69 6.41 -7.58
C VAL A 127 -15.16 7.76 -7.07
N ASP A 128 -16.47 7.98 -7.10
CA ASP A 128 -17.10 9.23 -6.68
C ASP A 128 -16.53 10.49 -7.38
N GLY A 129 -16.17 10.38 -8.67
CA GLY A 129 -15.61 11.48 -9.46
C GLY A 129 -14.10 11.70 -9.26
N GLU A 130 -13.44 10.84 -8.49
CA GLU A 130 -12.01 10.90 -8.24
C GLU A 130 -11.30 9.67 -8.84
N PRO A 131 -10.16 9.84 -9.53
CA PRO A 131 -9.42 8.72 -10.09
C PRO A 131 -8.66 7.94 -9.02
N TYR A 132 -8.80 6.62 -9.08
CA TYR A 132 -8.06 5.66 -8.27
C TYR A 132 -7.18 4.84 -9.21
N TRP A 133 -5.88 4.77 -8.93
CA TRP A 133 -4.91 4.02 -9.72
C TRP A 133 -4.57 2.70 -9.02
N TYR A 134 -4.84 1.60 -9.71
CA TYR A 134 -4.62 0.25 -9.26
C TYR A 134 -3.43 -0.34 -10.00
N TYR A 135 -2.56 -1.05 -9.29
CA TYR A 135 -1.39 -1.64 -9.92
C TYR A 135 -0.90 -2.88 -9.17
N GLU A 136 -0.38 -3.82 -9.95
CA GLU A 136 0.23 -5.07 -9.50
C GLU A 136 1.72 -5.02 -9.79
N TYR A 137 2.55 -5.43 -8.83
CA TYR A 137 4.00 -5.36 -9.00
C TYR A 137 4.77 -6.37 -8.15
N LEU A 138 5.93 -6.78 -8.68
CA LEU A 138 6.89 -7.66 -7.98
C LEU A 138 7.99 -6.84 -7.34
N VAL A 139 8.44 -7.28 -6.17
CA VAL A 139 9.61 -6.75 -5.47
C VAL A 139 10.57 -7.88 -5.17
N ARG A 140 11.82 -7.78 -5.62
CA ARG A 140 12.87 -8.75 -5.29
C ARG A 140 13.30 -8.62 -3.82
N LYS A 141 13.33 -9.74 -3.10
CA LYS A 141 13.87 -9.83 -1.73
C LYS A 141 15.18 -10.60 -1.69
N SER A 142 16.02 -10.27 -0.71
CA SER A 142 17.12 -11.14 -0.29
C SER A 142 16.54 -12.43 0.31
N PRO A 143 17.17 -13.60 0.07
CA PRO A 143 16.80 -14.84 0.74
C PRO A 143 16.79 -14.66 2.27
N THR A 144 15.86 -15.33 2.95
CA THR A 144 15.75 -15.30 4.43
C THR A 144 15.77 -16.74 4.96
N GLN A 145 15.99 -16.92 6.26
CA GLN A 145 16.01 -18.27 6.86
C GLN A 145 14.70 -19.04 6.62
N SER A 146 13.56 -18.33 6.59
CA SER A 146 12.23 -18.88 6.29
C SER A 146 11.94 -19.05 4.79
N ALA A 147 12.79 -18.53 3.91
CA ALA A 147 12.64 -18.63 2.47
C ALA A 147 14.05 -18.60 1.81
N PRO A 148 14.76 -19.75 1.81
CA PRO A 148 16.18 -19.84 1.45
C PRO A 148 16.44 -19.83 -0.06
N GLU A 149 15.39 -19.82 -0.88
CA GLU A 149 15.53 -19.93 -2.33
C GLU A 149 16.15 -18.68 -2.96
N PRO A 150 17.08 -18.85 -3.91
CA PRO A 150 17.57 -17.74 -4.70
C PRO A 150 16.40 -17.15 -5.52
N ASN A 151 16.30 -15.82 -5.56
CA ASN A 151 15.23 -15.06 -6.23
C ASN A 151 13.85 -15.13 -5.56
N LEU A 152 13.80 -14.93 -4.24
CA LEU A 152 12.55 -14.70 -3.54
C LEU A 152 11.91 -13.37 -3.99
N PHE A 153 10.67 -13.42 -4.46
CA PHE A 153 9.88 -12.23 -4.79
C PHE A 153 8.70 -12.08 -3.82
N ARG A 154 8.36 -10.82 -3.55
CA ARG A 154 7.11 -10.42 -2.93
C ARG A 154 6.20 -9.90 -4.02
N HIS A 155 4.99 -10.46 -4.08
CA HIS A 155 3.93 -10.03 -4.97
C HIS A 155 3.07 -9.00 -4.24
N ASN A 156 2.84 -7.85 -4.86
CA ASN A 156 2.09 -6.73 -4.31
C ASN A 156 0.96 -6.34 -5.26
N VAL A 157 -0.16 -5.95 -4.67
CA VAL A 157 -1.22 -5.18 -5.31
C VAL A 157 -1.43 -3.91 -4.50
N ALA A 158 -1.71 -2.82 -5.17
CA ALA A 158 -1.89 -1.53 -4.53
C ALA A 158 -2.95 -0.68 -5.24
N CYS A 159 -3.53 0.23 -4.47
CA CYS A 159 -4.41 1.27 -4.95
C CYS A 159 -3.91 2.60 -4.39
N THR A 160 -3.84 3.61 -5.24
CA THR A 160 -3.53 4.98 -4.84
C THR A 160 -4.62 5.93 -5.28
N ALA A 161 -4.99 6.83 -4.38
CA ALA A 161 -5.83 7.99 -4.66
C ALA A 161 -5.12 9.26 -4.20
N GLU A 162 -5.54 10.40 -4.74
CA GLU A 162 -4.98 11.71 -4.39
C GLU A 162 -6.05 12.55 -3.66
N ARG A 163 -5.64 13.21 -2.57
CA ARG A 163 -6.46 14.20 -1.85
C ARG A 163 -5.57 15.33 -1.34
N ASP A 164 -6.00 16.56 -1.61
CA ASP A 164 -5.37 17.79 -1.10
C ASP A 164 -3.86 17.94 -1.40
N GLY A 165 -3.40 17.38 -2.51
CA GLY A 165 -2.00 17.32 -2.93
C GLY A 165 -1.19 16.16 -2.33
N TYR A 166 -1.84 15.20 -1.66
CA TYR A 166 -1.19 14.05 -1.02
C TYR A 166 -1.69 12.73 -1.62
N LEU A 167 -0.77 11.79 -1.79
CA LEU A 167 -1.05 10.44 -2.26
C LEU A 167 -1.40 9.57 -1.05
N TYR A 168 -2.51 8.85 -1.15
CA TYR A 168 -2.96 7.84 -0.19
C TYR A 168 -2.88 6.49 -0.89
N SER A 169 -1.93 5.66 -0.49
CA SER A 169 -1.67 4.37 -1.13
C SER A 169 -1.92 3.21 -0.17
N LEU A 170 -2.92 2.39 -0.46
CA LEU A 170 -3.07 1.06 0.16
C LEU A 170 -2.21 0.07 -0.61
N ASN A 171 -1.37 -0.69 0.09
CA ASN A 171 -0.58 -1.78 -0.46
C ASN A 171 -0.87 -3.07 0.29
N ALA A 172 -1.12 -4.15 -0.43
CA ALA A 172 -1.33 -5.49 0.10
C ALA A 172 -0.38 -6.47 -0.59
N SER A 173 0.32 -7.30 0.18
CA SER A 173 1.40 -8.14 -0.38
C SER A 173 1.59 -9.46 0.32
N THR A 174 2.11 -10.44 -0.41
CA THR A 174 2.51 -11.75 0.12
C THR A 174 3.75 -12.28 -0.63
N LEU A 175 4.30 -13.42 -0.21
CA LEU A 175 5.33 -14.11 -0.99
C LEU A 175 4.74 -14.62 -2.30
N SER A 176 5.48 -14.54 -3.41
CA SER A 176 4.95 -14.95 -4.73
C SER A 176 4.46 -16.39 -4.77
N LYS A 177 5.05 -17.29 -3.97
CA LYS A 177 4.58 -18.68 -3.80
C LYS A 177 3.16 -18.82 -3.25
N GLN A 178 2.71 -17.84 -2.49
CA GLN A 178 1.38 -17.82 -1.88
C GLN A 178 0.38 -17.02 -2.72
N TRP A 179 0.82 -16.41 -3.83
CA TRP A 179 0.01 -15.51 -4.64
C TRP A 179 -1.24 -16.18 -5.19
N GLU A 180 -1.15 -17.41 -5.71
CA GLU A 180 -2.31 -18.13 -6.25
C GLU A 180 -3.42 -18.29 -5.19
N SER A 181 -3.05 -18.55 -3.94
CA SER A 181 -4.01 -18.72 -2.84
C SER A 181 -4.49 -17.42 -2.20
N MET A 182 -3.62 -16.40 -2.12
CA MET A 182 -3.90 -15.16 -1.36
C MET A 182 -4.26 -13.98 -2.26
N GLY A 183 -3.77 -13.97 -3.49
CA GLY A 183 -3.89 -12.89 -4.47
C GLY A 183 -5.31 -12.39 -4.64
N PRO A 184 -6.33 -13.25 -4.87
CA PRO A 184 -7.71 -12.81 -4.99
C PRO A 184 -8.24 -12.05 -3.75
N SER A 185 -7.84 -12.46 -2.55
CA SER A 185 -8.22 -11.78 -1.30
C SER A 185 -7.53 -10.42 -1.15
N LEU A 186 -6.26 -10.33 -1.58
CA LEU A 186 -5.50 -9.08 -1.56
C LEU A 186 -6.00 -8.11 -2.63
N GLN A 187 -6.40 -8.59 -3.81
CA GLN A 187 -7.06 -7.79 -4.84
C GLN A 187 -8.40 -7.24 -4.33
N LYS A 188 -9.23 -8.07 -3.67
CA LYS A 188 -10.47 -7.61 -3.01
C LYS A 188 -10.22 -6.55 -1.93
N THR A 189 -9.12 -6.69 -1.18
CA THR A 189 -8.69 -5.68 -0.20
C THR A 189 -8.40 -4.35 -0.88
N VAL A 190 -7.58 -4.36 -1.93
CA VAL A 190 -7.19 -3.16 -2.66
C VAL A 190 -8.35 -2.49 -3.39
N ALA A 191 -9.24 -3.28 -3.99
CA ALA A 191 -10.45 -2.79 -4.66
C ALA A 191 -11.47 -2.14 -3.70
N SER A 192 -11.39 -2.44 -2.41
CA SER A 192 -12.27 -1.86 -1.39
C SER A 192 -11.73 -0.57 -0.74
N PHE A 193 -10.57 -0.10 -1.19
CA PHE A 193 -9.96 1.11 -0.65
C PHE A 193 -10.74 2.33 -1.09
N HIS A 194 -11.20 3.13 -0.11
CA HIS A 194 -11.94 4.34 -0.36
C HIS A 194 -11.51 5.45 0.59
N LEU A 195 -11.33 6.64 0.05
CA LEU A 195 -11.21 7.86 0.84
C LEU A 195 -12.60 8.26 1.35
N LEU A 196 -12.74 8.39 2.67
CA LEU A 196 -13.99 8.77 3.32
C LEU A 196 -14.16 10.29 3.37
N PRO A 197 -15.39 10.82 3.35
CA PRO A 197 -15.61 12.25 3.57
C PRO A 197 -14.90 12.74 4.85
N PRO A 198 -14.17 13.87 4.80
CA PRO A 198 -13.57 14.48 5.98
C PRO A 198 -14.60 14.70 7.10
N THR A 199 -14.25 14.29 8.31
CA THR A 199 -15.04 14.56 9.52
C THR A 199 -14.30 15.54 10.44
N GLU A 200 -14.87 15.89 11.58
CA GLU A 200 -14.17 16.65 12.63
C GLU A 200 -12.88 15.99 13.13
N ASN A 201 -12.76 14.66 12.97
CA ASN A 201 -11.58 13.89 13.36
C ASN A 201 -10.49 13.89 12.29
N TYR A 202 -10.80 14.31 11.05
CA TYR A 202 -9.84 14.30 9.96
C TYR A 202 -8.74 15.34 10.19
N VAL A 203 -7.49 14.88 10.17
CA VAL A 203 -6.30 15.72 10.26
C VAL A 203 -5.59 15.70 8.91
N PRO A 204 -5.80 16.71 8.06
CA PRO A 204 -5.15 16.73 6.75
C PRO A 204 -3.63 16.84 6.87
N PRO A 205 -2.87 16.14 6.00
CA PRO A 205 -1.40 16.14 6.04
C PRO A 205 -0.75 17.53 6.01
N TYR A 206 -1.37 18.52 5.34
CA TYR A 206 -0.83 19.87 5.23
C TYR A 206 -1.00 20.75 6.48
N LYS A 207 -1.87 20.38 7.45
CA LYS A 207 -2.06 21.17 8.69
C LYS A 207 -0.94 20.95 9.71
N ASP A 208 -0.27 19.80 9.63
CA ASP A 208 0.87 19.47 10.46
C ASP A 208 1.95 18.81 9.58
N PRO A 209 2.51 19.56 8.61
CA PRO A 209 3.46 18.99 7.69
C PRO A 209 4.74 18.68 8.48
N TRP A 210 5.18 17.42 8.40
CA TRP A 210 6.43 17.04 9.01
C TRP A 210 7.56 17.90 8.43
N ARG A 211 8.29 18.59 9.32
CA ARG A 211 9.38 19.48 8.89
C ARG A 211 10.60 18.63 8.58
N PHE A 212 10.94 18.52 7.30
CA PHE A 212 12.26 18.05 6.88
C PHE A 212 13.31 19.00 7.52
N TRP A 213 14.18 18.47 8.36
CA TRP A 213 15.30 19.22 8.96
C TRP A 213 16.55 19.12 8.09
#